data_AF-A0A8S2ZP50-F1
#
_entry.id   AF-A0A8S2ZP50-F1
#
_cell.length_a   1.000
_cell.length_b   1.000
_cell.length_c   1.000
_cell.angle_alpha   90.00
_cell.angle_beta   90.00
_cell.angle_gamma   90.00
#
_symmetry.space_group_name_H-M   'P 1'
#
loop_
_entity.id
_entity.type
_entity.pdbx_description
1 polymer ?
#
loop_
_entity_poly.entity_id
_entity_poly.type
_entity_poly.pdbx_seq_one_letter_code
_entity_poly.pdbx_strand_id
1 'polypeptide(L)' 'MGKIENITQIPDVDIAEAGVCKYLLIEARDRGTTYGQSKLVVRGDASCAYH' A
#
# COMPACT_ATOMS: atom_id res chain seq x y z
N MET A 1 -12.18 -10.06 1.49
CA MET A 1 -10.73 -9.77 1.61
C MET A 1 -10.19 -10.54 2.81
N GLY A 2 -9.12 -11.31 2.61
CA GLY A 2 -8.50 -12.10 3.68
C GLY A 2 -7.84 -11.21 4.73
N LYS A 3 -7.67 -11.74 5.95
CA LYS A 3 -6.90 -11.08 7.00
C LYS A 3 -5.44 -11.01 6.56
N ILE A 4 -4.85 -9.81 6.60
CA ILE A 4 -3.41 -9.62 6.38
C ILE A 4 -2.72 -9.98 7.70
N GLU A 5 -1.96 -11.06 7.69
CA GLU A 5 -1.27 -11.57 8.89
C GLU A 5 0.19 -11.13 8.95
N ASN A 6 0.75 -10.70 7.81
CA ASN A 6 2.12 -10.20 7.71
C ASN A 6 2.21 -9.08 6.68
N ILE A 7 2.95 -8.02 7.00
CA ILE A 7 3.20 -6.87 6.12
C ILE A 7 3.87 -7.24 4.79
N THR A 8 4.57 -8.38 4.71
CA THR A 8 5.15 -8.91 3.47
C THR A 8 4.11 -9.31 2.43
N GLN A 9 2.87 -9.58 2.85
CA GLN A 9 1.77 -9.93 1.94
C GLN A 9 1.19 -8.72 1.21
N ILE A 10 1.51 -7.49 1.66
CA ILE A 10 1.10 -6.26 1.01
C ILE A 10 2.03 -6.04 -0.20
N PRO A 11 1.53 -5.87 -1.44
CA PRO A 11 2.39 -5.52 -2.56
C PRO A 11 3.14 -4.21 -2.32
N ASP A 12 4.42 -4.13 -2.66
CA ASP A 12 5.20 -2.90 -2.49
C ASP A 12 4.70 -1.79 -3.43
N VAL A 13 4.31 -2.17 -4.65
CA VAL A 13 3.76 -1.26 -5.66
C VAL A 13 2.49 -1.88 -6.22
N ASP A 14 1.44 -1.07 -6.29
CA ASP A 14 0.18 -1.40 -6.96
C ASP A 14 -0.37 -0.10 -7.55
N ILE A 15 -0.18 0.07 -8.86
CA ILE A 15 -0.51 1.29 -9.59
C ILE A 15 -1.21 0.93 -10.90
N ALA A 16 -2.20 1.72 -11.30
CA ALA A 16 -2.89 1.54 -12.58
C ALA A 16 -1.89 1.53 -13.75
N GLU A 17 -1.96 0.49 -14.58
CA GLU A 17 -1.00 0.25 -15.67
C GLU A 17 -1.13 1.23 -16.85
N ALA A 18 -2.27 1.91 -16.97
CA ALA A 18 -2.57 2.75 -18.13
C ALA A 18 -3.10 4.14 -17.74
N GLY A 19 -2.58 5.18 -18.40
CA GLY A 19 -3.02 6.57 -18.27
C GLY A 19 -2.19 7.40 -17.29
N VAL A 20 -2.73 8.54 -16.88
CA VAL A 20 -2.16 9.43 -15.86
C VAL A 20 -3.04 9.33 -14.62
N CYS A 21 -2.45 9.03 -13.47
CA CYS A 21 -3.19 8.96 -12.20
C CYS A 21 -2.44 9.67 -11.07
N LYS A 22 -3.17 9.96 -9.99
CA LYS A 22 -2.59 10.38 -8.71
C LYS A 22 -2.05 9.15 -7.98
N TYR A 23 -1.08 9.35 -7.08
CA TYR A 23 -0.55 8.27 -6.25
C TYR A 23 -0.19 8.74 -4.84
N LEU A 24 -0.18 7.79 -3.91
CA LEU A 24 0.26 7.97 -2.53
C LEU A 24 1.50 7.13 -2.25
N LEU A 25 2.38 7.70 -1.42
CA LEU A 25 3.40 6.95 -0.69
C LEU A 25 2.89 6.74 0.75
N ILE A 26 2.69 5.50 1.14
CA ILE A 26 2.04 5.13 2.41
C ILE A 26 3.01 4.33 3.26
N GLU A 27 3.16 4.69 4.53
CA GLU A 27 3.84 3.86 5.51
C GLU A 27 2.85 2.84 6.09
N ALA A 28 3.01 1.57 5.70
CA ALA A 28 2.31 0.46 6.33
C ALA A 28 3.07 0.04 7.59
N ARG A 29 2.36 -0.23 8.69
CA ARG A 29 2.93 -0.68 9.96
C ARG A 29 2.18 -1.90 10.46
N ASP A 30 2.91 -2.92 10.88
CA ASP A 30 2.32 -4.02 11.64
C ASP A 30 2.06 -3.55 13.07
N ARG A 31 0.79 -3.66 13.50
CA ARG A 31 0.36 -3.26 14.84
C ARG A 31 0.51 -4.40 15.87
N GLY A 32 0.90 -5.60 15.44
CA GLY A 32 0.94 -6.82 16.24
C GLY A 32 2.32 -7.28 16.70
N THR A 33 3.43 -6.78 16.16
CA THR A 33 4.78 -7.25 16.51
C THR A 33 5.49 -6.31 17.48
N THR A 34 6.15 -6.89 18.50
CA THR A 34 6.97 -6.18 19.52
C THR A 34 8.11 -5.37 18.90
N TYR A 35 8.60 -5.81 17.73
CA TYR A 35 9.48 -5.04 16.85
C TYR A 35 8.62 -4.58 15.68
N GLY A 36 8.07 -3.37 15.78
CA GLY A 36 7.14 -2.83 14.80
C GLY A 36 7.77 -2.82 13.41
N GLN A 37 7.36 -3.77 12.56
CA GLN A 37 7.80 -3.80 11.18
C GLN A 37 7.00 -2.76 10.40
N SER A 38 7.70 -1.91 9.67
CA SER A 38 7.08 -0.97 8.74
C SER A 38 7.73 -1.07 7.37
N LYS A 39 6.96 -0.69 6.35
CA LYS A 39 7.48 -0.49 5.00
C LYS A 39 6.70 0.59 4.28
N LEU A 40 7.35 1.19 3.30
CA LEU A 40 6.68 2.11 2.39
C LEU A 40 6.07 1.32 1.24
N VAL A 41 4.82 1.66 0.88
CA VAL A 41 4.11 1.10 -0.26
C VAL A 41 3.58 2.21 -1.15
N VAL A 42 3.52 1.94 -2.45
CA VAL A 42 3.03 2.87 -3.47
C VAL A 42 1.66 2.40 -3.95
N ARG A 43 0.68 3.32 -3.94
CA ARG A 43 -0.67 3.07 -4.43
C ARG A 43 -1.12 4.16 -5.38
N GLY A 44 -1.71 3.79 -6.52
CA GLY A 44 -2.31 4.75 -7.44
C GLY A 44 -3.37 4.11 -8.31
N ASP A 45 -4.52 4.76 -8.43
CA ASP A 45 -5.64 4.30 -9.24
C ASP A 45 -6.14 5.46 -10.12
N ALA A 46 -6.38 5.20 -11.41
CA ALA A 46 -6.88 6.21 -12.35
C ALA A 46 -8.30 6.71 -11.99
N SER A 47 -9.08 5.92 -11.26
CA SER A 47 -10.40 6.30 -10.76
C SER A 47 -10.36 7.19 -9.50
N CYS A 48 -9.20 7.33 -8.85
CA CYS A 48 -9.05 8.15 -7.66
C CYS A 48 -9.02 9.65 -8.03
N ALA A 49 -10.16 10.33 -7.81
CA ALA A 49 -10.28 11.76 -8.05
C ALA A 49 -9.36 12.61 -7.15
N TYR A 50 -8.97 12.09 -5.99
CA TYR A 50 -8.12 12.75 -4.99
C TYR A 50 -7.11 11.75 -4.39
N HIS A 51 -6.08 12.31 -3.75
CA HIS A 51 -5.18 11.56 -2.90
C HIS A 51 -5.91 11.13 -1.63
#